data_AF-A0AAW3HTD7-F1
#
_entry.id   AF-A0AAW3HTD7-F1
#
_cell.length_a   1.000
_cell.length_b   1.000
_cell.length_c   1.000
_cell.angle_alpha   90.00
_cell.angle_beta   90.00
_cell.angle_gamma   90.00
#
_symmetry.space_group_name_H-M   'P 1'
#
loop_
_entity.id
_entity.type
_entity.pdbx_description
1 polymer ?
#
loop_
_entity_poly.entity_id
_entity_poly.type
_entity_poly.pdbx_seq_one_letter_code
_entity_poly.pdbx_strand_id
1 'polypeptide(L)'
;MANFSYKGVDLSPFLNCLNIVRTIGNNRSIATRKINELGEAIQSVSFGAKTIFVTVSFKTKEIGASKFVDTTEPSTYSYENLNKLREKIAGILHSKTTFKLTLPDEPDRYYMAVPKGDIDLKGISDWYDETVIEFYIPDGVAHSTTYKKFSDYTQEGNKLIFNLQNDGNTNAYPIIKIKHNSENGYIGIANETGAFALGSSEEEDGTIVHRNESLFDYSKAIAQALEGAPNVAKLNYMPPTFDSELKRMRLDNILGSGKGGEYVAIGARGTTPGYGEHVGTRTFIINPDSNGEYTLNEHLWWQQIFIATAQDQKGFLKLCVTGENDEFLYGVETYKRKNGFETEYNFFALDDDGVGWRFYKQFTFLADRNYHNPFSMNRSRAVEIFREEDKFRIYFNGAHHHVTVPSLKGKKSRKIHLAMGTCSDSSKYINYNLFEKVNFEKMGVSHYNNIVNKYQPGDEVVINFENDTVKTKDLDSIQDMVLGSQLISIPPGKTELVMQVSKFSQSAPNVEILMEERWL
;
A
#
# COMPACT_ATOMS: atom_id res chain seq x y z
N MET A 1 -35.25 40.15 -2.69
CA MET A 1 -36.22 39.82 -1.64
C MET A 1 -35.58 38.74 -0.79
N ALA A 2 -35.62 38.87 0.54
CA ALA A 2 -35.06 37.88 1.42
C ALA A 2 -35.94 36.62 1.38
N ASN A 3 -35.34 35.46 1.12
CA ASN A 3 -36.09 34.24 0.79
C ASN A 3 -36.35 33.40 2.04
N PHE A 4 -37.63 33.15 2.33
CA PHE A 4 -38.00 32.06 3.24
C PHE A 4 -37.89 30.74 2.48
N SER A 5 -36.85 29.95 2.75
CA SER A 5 -36.63 28.68 2.05
C SER A 5 -36.30 27.54 3.01
N TYR A 6 -36.73 26.34 2.65
CA TYR A 6 -36.42 25.11 3.38
C TYR A 6 -36.16 23.98 2.39
N LYS A 7 -35.13 23.16 2.65
CA LYS A 7 -34.77 22.02 1.78
C LYS A 7 -34.48 22.45 0.33
N GLY A 8 -33.93 23.66 0.16
CA GLY A 8 -33.64 24.25 -1.15
C GLY A 8 -34.87 24.72 -1.93
N VAL A 9 -36.07 24.65 -1.35
CA VAL A 9 -37.32 25.13 -1.95
C VAL A 9 -37.68 26.49 -1.35
N ASP A 10 -37.87 27.48 -2.21
CA ASP A 10 -38.44 28.77 -1.80
C ASP A 10 -39.90 28.60 -1.40
N LEU A 11 -40.20 28.91 -0.15
CA LEU A 11 -41.54 28.85 0.45
C LEU A 11 -42.30 30.16 0.28
N SER A 12 -41.62 31.26 -0.05
CA SER A 12 -42.20 32.59 -0.24
C SER A 12 -43.35 32.67 -1.28
N PRO A 13 -43.46 31.76 -2.27
CA PRO A 13 -44.64 31.70 -3.15
C PRO A 13 -45.87 31.04 -2.50
N PHE A 14 -45.67 30.21 -1.48
CA PHE A 14 -46.73 29.43 -0.83
C PHE A 14 -47.16 30.04 0.50
N LEU A 15 -46.21 30.63 1.22
CA LEU A 15 -46.34 31.12 2.58
C LEU A 15 -45.85 32.57 2.69
N ASN A 16 -46.63 33.39 3.38
CA ASN A 16 -46.17 34.69 3.86
C ASN A 16 -45.59 34.49 5.27
N CYS A 17 -44.34 34.90 5.47
CA CYS A 17 -43.69 34.89 6.77
C CYS A 17 -44.12 36.14 7.55
N LEU A 18 -44.93 35.96 8.60
CA LEU A 18 -45.53 37.05 9.37
C LEU A 18 -44.67 37.45 10.56
N ASN A 19 -44.14 36.46 11.27
CA ASN A 19 -43.34 36.68 12.47
C ASN A 19 -42.33 35.55 12.69
N ILE A 20 -41.17 35.89 13.24
CA ILE A 20 -40.10 34.94 13.55
C ILE A 20 -39.72 35.16 15.00
N VAL A 21 -39.91 34.11 15.82
CA VAL A 21 -39.59 34.14 17.24
C VAL A 21 -38.53 33.07 17.54
N ARG A 22 -37.46 33.48 18.20
CA ARG A 22 -36.33 32.62 18.56
C ARG A 22 -35.71 33.08 19.87
N THR A 23 -35.11 32.17 20.60
CA THR A 23 -34.42 32.48 21.85
C THR A 23 -33.08 33.16 21.58
N ILE A 24 -32.72 34.14 22.41
CA ILE A 24 -31.38 34.72 22.42
C ILE A 24 -30.44 33.71 23.08
N GLY A 25 -29.52 33.14 22.29
CA GLY A 25 -28.65 32.06 22.72
C GLY A 25 -29.35 30.71 22.85
N ASN A 26 -28.63 29.76 23.45
CA ASN A 26 -29.02 28.35 23.55
C ASN A 26 -29.34 27.95 24.98
N ASN A 27 -30.21 26.94 25.14
CA ASN A 27 -30.52 26.38 26.45
C ASN A 27 -29.24 25.87 27.14
N ARG A 28 -29.09 26.12 28.45
CA ARG A 28 -27.87 25.79 29.20
C ARG A 28 -28.17 24.68 30.21
N SER A 29 -27.44 23.59 30.11
CA SER A 29 -27.43 22.55 31.14
C SER A 29 -26.18 22.74 32.00
N ILE A 30 -26.35 22.74 33.32
CA ILE A 30 -25.25 22.93 34.28
C ILE A 30 -25.21 21.71 35.18
N ALA A 31 -24.11 20.96 35.13
CA ALA A 31 -23.85 19.89 36.09
C ALA A 31 -23.05 20.44 37.26
N THR A 32 -23.52 20.20 38.48
CA THR A 32 -22.86 20.68 39.70
C THR A 32 -22.51 19.53 40.64
N ARG A 33 -21.48 19.75 41.46
CA ARG A 33 -21.11 18.88 42.58
C ARG A 33 -21.18 19.67 43.87
N LYS A 34 -21.84 19.12 44.88
CA LYS A 34 -21.79 19.69 46.22
C LYS A 34 -20.35 19.73 46.75
N ILE A 35 -19.99 20.86 47.35
CA ILE A 35 -18.75 21.03 48.11
C ILE A 35 -19.15 21.38 49.54
N ASN A 36 -19.08 20.38 50.41
CA ASN A 36 -19.42 20.48 51.84
C ASN A 36 -20.80 21.11 52.09
N GLU A 37 -21.01 21.74 53.24
CA GLU A 37 -22.25 22.45 53.59
C GLU A 37 -22.32 23.88 53.02
N LEU A 38 -21.32 24.32 52.25
CA LEU A 38 -21.13 25.73 51.87
C LEU A 38 -21.49 26.04 50.40
N GLY A 39 -21.77 25.05 49.54
CA GLY A 39 -22.25 25.30 48.18
C GLY A 39 -22.00 24.19 47.15
N GLU A 40 -21.97 24.57 45.88
CA GLU A 40 -21.76 23.68 44.73
C GLU A 40 -20.68 24.23 43.79
N ALA A 41 -19.87 23.35 43.19
CA ALA A 41 -19.00 23.69 42.06
C ALA A 41 -19.60 23.21 40.74
N ILE A 42 -19.46 24.02 39.70
CA ILE A 42 -19.78 23.65 38.33
C ILE A 42 -18.78 22.60 37.85
N GLN A 43 -19.28 21.44 37.44
CA GLN A 43 -18.49 20.39 36.80
C GLN A 43 -18.42 20.60 35.29
N SER A 44 -19.55 20.98 34.69
CA SER A 44 -19.62 21.27 33.25
C SER A 44 -20.82 22.16 32.93
N VAL A 45 -20.71 22.87 31.81
CA VAL A 45 -21.80 23.62 31.19
C VAL A 45 -21.90 23.14 29.75
N SER A 46 -23.10 22.78 29.30
CA SER A 46 -23.36 22.44 27.89
C SER A 46 -24.49 23.30 27.33
N PHE A 47 -24.41 23.57 26.03
CA PHE A 47 -25.42 24.32 25.29
C PHE A 47 -26.23 23.36 24.43
N GLY A 48 -27.56 23.47 24.50
CA GLY A 48 -28.49 22.65 23.75
C GLY A 48 -28.89 23.25 22.40
N ALA A 49 -29.80 22.55 21.73
CA ALA A 49 -30.41 22.99 20.49
C ALA A 49 -31.15 24.33 20.61
N LYS A 50 -31.35 24.99 19.47
CA LYS A 50 -32.19 26.18 19.32
C LYS A 50 -33.54 25.79 18.74
N THR A 51 -34.59 26.52 19.11
CA THR A 51 -35.91 26.42 18.49
C THR A 51 -36.28 27.75 17.87
N ILE A 52 -36.78 27.72 16.64
CA ILE A 52 -37.28 28.89 15.92
C ILE A 52 -38.75 28.64 15.59
N PHE A 53 -39.61 29.57 15.96
CA PHE A 53 -41.04 29.56 15.63
C PHE A 53 -41.29 30.55 14.50
N VAL A 54 -41.78 30.06 13.37
CA VAL A 54 -42.11 30.88 12.21
C VAL A 54 -43.62 30.91 12.07
N THR A 55 -44.22 32.08 12.30
CA THR A 55 -45.65 32.31 12.07
C THR A 55 -45.87 32.61 10.60
N VAL A 56 -46.72 31.84 9.95
CA VAL A 56 -46.97 31.92 8.50
C VAL A 56 -48.46 31.96 8.18
N SER A 57 -48.80 32.56 7.04
CA SER A 57 -50.12 32.50 6.40
C SER A 57 -50.04 32.01 4.95
N PHE A 58 -51.14 31.54 4.36
CA PHE A 58 -51.13 31.15 2.95
C PHE A 58 -51.16 32.39 2.05
N LYS A 59 -50.22 32.45 1.10
CA LYS A 59 -50.15 33.56 0.15
C LYS A 59 -51.39 33.69 -0.75
N THR A 60 -52.14 32.59 -0.93
CA THR A 60 -53.39 32.56 -1.71
C THR A 60 -54.54 33.38 -1.10
N LYS A 61 -54.41 33.91 0.13
CA LYS A 61 -55.41 34.84 0.72
C LYS A 61 -55.20 36.32 0.34
N GLU A 62 -54.14 36.67 -0.39
CA GLU A 62 -54.07 37.97 -1.10
C GLU A 62 -54.93 37.96 -2.39
N ILE A 63 -56.22 37.66 -2.27
CA ILE A 63 -57.22 38.07 -3.26
C ILE A 63 -58.00 39.21 -2.63
N GLY A 64 -57.85 40.39 -3.22
CA GLY A 64 -58.27 41.66 -2.66
C GLY A 64 -59.74 41.76 -2.22
N ALA A 65 -59.91 42.72 -1.31
CA ALA A 65 -61.13 43.33 -0.84
C ALA A 65 -62.01 42.49 0.10
N SER A 66 -62.07 42.98 1.34
CA SER A 66 -63.28 43.10 2.14
C SER A 66 -64.55 43.03 1.27
N LYS A 67 -65.19 41.87 1.23
CA LYS A 67 -66.61 41.74 0.92
C LYS A 67 -67.25 41.15 2.17
N PHE A 68 -68.13 41.93 2.80
CA PHE A 68 -69.14 41.36 3.67
C PHE A 68 -69.96 40.40 2.81
N VAL A 69 -69.81 39.10 3.05
CA VAL A 69 -70.65 38.08 2.42
C VAL A 69 -71.90 37.94 3.29
N ASP A 70 -73.05 38.16 2.68
CA ASP A 70 -74.35 37.91 3.30
C ASP A 70 -74.45 36.43 3.70
N THR A 71 -74.95 36.16 4.91
CA THR A 71 -74.90 34.85 5.61
C THR A 71 -75.70 33.71 4.95
N THR A 72 -76.21 33.91 3.73
CA THR A 72 -77.08 32.97 3.01
C THR A 72 -76.54 32.47 1.67
N GLU A 73 -75.33 32.88 1.23
CA GLU A 73 -74.72 32.34 0.01
C GLU A 73 -73.52 31.39 0.30
N PRO A 74 -73.46 30.19 -0.31
CA PRO A 74 -72.32 29.29 -0.17
C PRO A 74 -71.06 29.89 -0.81
N SER A 75 -69.92 29.80 -0.10
CA SER A 75 -68.64 30.34 -0.54
C SER A 75 -68.23 29.80 -1.91
N THR A 76 -67.94 30.67 -2.88
CA THR A 76 -67.41 30.31 -4.21
C THR A 76 -65.90 30.05 -4.21
N TYR A 77 -65.25 30.01 -3.04
CA TYR A 77 -63.85 29.64 -2.90
C TYR A 77 -63.67 28.14 -3.15
N SER A 78 -62.88 27.81 -4.18
CA SER A 78 -62.52 26.42 -4.49
C SER A 78 -61.58 25.85 -3.41
N TYR A 79 -62.15 25.05 -2.50
CA TYR A 79 -61.42 24.31 -1.47
C TYR A 79 -60.39 23.30 -2.03
N GLU A 80 -60.54 22.88 -3.29
CA GLU A 80 -59.62 21.94 -3.94
C GLU A 80 -58.18 22.47 -4.06
N ASN A 81 -58.01 23.79 -4.21
CA ASN A 81 -56.69 24.41 -4.35
C ASN A 81 -55.94 24.50 -3.02
N LEU A 82 -56.65 24.69 -1.91
CA LEU A 82 -56.04 24.77 -0.57
C LEU A 82 -55.56 23.42 -0.07
N ASN A 83 -56.31 22.35 -0.32
CA ASN A 83 -55.88 21.00 0.08
C ASN A 83 -54.63 20.55 -0.69
N LYS A 84 -54.55 20.83 -1.99
CA LYS A 84 -53.33 20.58 -2.78
C LYS A 84 -52.13 21.40 -2.31
N LEU A 85 -52.35 22.66 -1.91
CA LEU A 85 -51.31 23.50 -1.32
C LEU A 85 -50.83 22.95 0.03
N ARG A 86 -51.74 22.49 0.89
CA ARG A 86 -51.44 21.83 2.16
C ARG A 86 -50.61 20.57 1.94
N GLU A 87 -51.01 19.69 1.02
CA GLU A 87 -50.25 18.47 0.67
C GLU A 87 -48.83 18.81 0.20
N LYS A 88 -48.68 19.84 -0.64
CA LYS A 88 -47.36 20.28 -1.14
C LYS A 88 -46.46 20.81 -0.01
N ILE A 89 -46.99 21.65 0.87
CA ILE A 89 -46.24 22.20 2.01
C ILE A 89 -45.89 21.09 3.01
N ALA A 90 -46.83 20.18 3.30
CA ALA A 90 -46.58 19.01 4.13
C ALA A 90 -45.45 18.15 3.55
N GLY A 91 -45.43 17.93 2.23
CA GLY A 91 -44.35 17.20 1.56
C GLY A 91 -42.98 17.87 1.65
N ILE A 92 -42.92 19.22 1.63
CA ILE A 92 -41.67 19.97 1.78
C ILE A 92 -41.16 19.89 3.23
N LEU A 93 -42.06 20.06 4.21
CA LEU A 93 -41.73 20.06 5.63
C LEU A 93 -41.52 18.64 6.20
N HIS A 94 -41.96 17.60 5.50
CA HIS A 94 -41.69 16.21 5.89
C HIS A 94 -40.20 15.87 5.74
N SER A 95 -39.53 15.68 6.87
CA SER A 95 -38.10 15.38 6.93
C SER A 95 -37.75 14.44 8.08
N LYS A 96 -36.74 13.59 7.86
CA LYS A 96 -36.11 12.74 8.88
C LYS A 96 -34.77 13.29 9.40
N THR A 97 -34.23 14.32 8.76
CA THR A 97 -32.91 14.92 9.06
C THR A 97 -33.01 16.44 9.02
N THR A 98 -31.93 17.13 9.39
CA THR A 98 -31.84 18.58 9.24
C THR A 98 -31.62 18.99 7.79
N PHE A 99 -32.24 20.10 7.38
CA PHE A 99 -32.02 20.75 6.11
C PHE A 99 -31.82 22.26 6.30
N LYS A 100 -31.19 22.89 5.31
CA LYS A 100 -30.98 24.34 5.28
C LYS A 100 -32.32 25.09 5.32
N LEU A 101 -32.48 25.92 6.34
CA LEU A 101 -33.56 26.89 6.53
C LEU A 101 -32.97 28.29 6.39
N THR A 102 -33.47 29.09 5.45
CA THR A 102 -33.16 30.52 5.34
C THR A 102 -34.37 31.33 5.72
N LEU A 103 -34.16 32.41 6.47
CA LEU A 103 -35.22 33.27 6.96
C LEU A 103 -35.05 34.69 6.41
N PRO A 104 -36.15 35.41 6.17
CA PRO A 104 -36.11 36.72 5.53
C PRO A 104 -35.47 37.83 6.39
N ASP A 105 -35.43 37.68 7.70
CA ASP A 105 -34.87 38.66 8.64
C ASP A 105 -33.34 38.56 8.80
N GLU A 106 -32.74 37.44 8.37
CA GLU A 106 -31.28 37.23 8.32
C GLU A 106 -30.87 36.62 6.96
N PRO A 107 -30.87 37.41 5.87
CA PRO A 107 -30.64 36.90 4.51
C PRO A 107 -29.22 36.39 4.26
N ASP A 108 -28.25 36.81 5.07
CA ASP A 108 -26.85 36.40 5.03
C ASP A 108 -26.59 35.10 5.80
N ARG A 109 -27.62 34.54 6.47
CA ARG A 109 -27.48 33.38 7.37
C ARG A 109 -28.46 32.25 7.03
N TYR A 110 -28.15 31.08 7.56
CA TYR A 110 -29.04 29.92 7.52
C TYR A 110 -28.93 29.06 8.77
N TYR A 111 -29.91 28.16 8.94
CA TYR A 111 -29.99 27.22 10.06
C TYR A 111 -30.10 25.78 9.54
N MET A 112 -29.49 24.82 10.24
CA MET A 112 -29.71 23.40 9.98
C MET A 112 -30.91 22.91 10.81
N ALA A 113 -32.08 22.94 10.19
CA ALA A 113 -33.34 22.78 10.90
C ALA A 113 -34.12 21.52 10.49
N VAL A 114 -34.93 21.00 11.41
CA VAL A 114 -35.97 20.00 11.14
C VAL A 114 -37.29 20.47 11.74
N PRO A 115 -38.42 20.45 11.01
CA PRO A 115 -39.73 20.75 11.56
C PRO A 115 -40.07 19.79 12.70
N LYS A 116 -40.63 20.32 13.79
CA LYS A 116 -40.96 19.58 14.99
C LYS A 116 -42.46 19.68 15.30
N GLY A 117 -43.02 18.57 15.76
CA GLY A 117 -44.45 18.47 16.12
C GLY A 117 -45.38 18.34 14.92
N ASP A 118 -46.68 18.31 15.23
CA ASP A 118 -47.72 18.34 14.21
C ASP A 118 -47.84 19.77 13.66
N ILE A 119 -47.62 19.93 12.36
CA ILE A 119 -47.87 21.20 11.67
C ILE A 119 -49.38 21.29 11.44
N ASP A 120 -50.12 21.79 12.43
CA ASP A 120 -51.56 21.93 12.32
C ASP A 120 -51.91 23.12 11.43
N LEU A 121 -52.13 22.83 10.14
CA LEU A 121 -52.65 23.78 9.16
C LEU A 121 -54.18 23.96 9.29
N LYS A 122 -54.87 23.34 10.26
CA LYS A 122 -56.33 23.52 10.48
C LYS A 122 -56.67 24.90 11.01
N GLY A 123 -55.73 25.57 11.69
CA GLY A 123 -55.87 26.97 12.13
C GLY A 123 -56.08 27.94 10.96
N ILE A 124 -55.63 27.55 9.76
CA ILE A 124 -55.98 28.19 8.49
C ILE A 124 -57.40 27.74 8.10
N SER A 125 -58.38 28.26 8.81
CA SER A 125 -59.82 28.12 8.57
C SER A 125 -60.40 29.43 8.04
N ASP A 126 -61.70 29.47 7.73
CA ASP A 126 -62.36 30.53 6.95
C ASP A 126 -62.22 31.96 7.52
N TRP A 127 -61.78 32.10 8.79
CA TRP A 127 -61.69 33.38 9.51
C TRP A 127 -60.33 33.68 10.17
N TYR A 128 -59.41 32.72 10.26
CA TYR A 128 -58.08 32.87 10.86
C TYR A 128 -57.04 32.25 9.90
N ASP A 129 -55.96 32.97 9.56
CA ASP A 129 -55.02 32.56 8.52
C ASP A 129 -53.58 32.39 9.00
N GLU A 130 -53.40 32.00 10.26
CA GLU A 130 -52.06 31.92 10.84
C GLU A 130 -51.81 30.54 11.43
N THR A 131 -50.60 30.04 11.22
CA THR A 131 -50.08 28.83 11.88
C THR A 131 -48.62 29.03 12.20
N VAL A 132 -48.12 28.29 13.19
CA VAL A 132 -46.73 28.37 13.66
C VAL A 132 -46.02 27.09 13.26
N ILE A 133 -44.94 27.23 12.50
CA ILE A 133 -44.02 26.14 12.21
C ILE A 133 -42.89 26.20 13.24
N GLU A 134 -42.79 25.15 14.08
CA GLU A 134 -41.66 24.96 14.98
C GLU A 134 -40.51 24.28 14.24
N PHE A 135 -39.38 24.96 14.13
CA PHE A 135 -38.13 24.40 13.62
C PHE A 135 -37.20 24.11 14.79
N TYR A 136 -36.69 22.88 14.85
CA TYR A 136 -35.66 22.44 15.78
C TYR A 136 -34.30 22.48 15.10
N ILE A 137 -33.32 23.17 15.70
CA ILE A 137 -31.97 23.41 15.18
C ILE A 137 -30.99 22.69 16.12
N PRO A 138 -30.57 21.45 15.81
CA PRO A 138 -29.79 20.63 16.73
C PRO A 138 -28.41 21.20 17.11
N ASP A 139 -27.71 21.81 16.16
CA ASP A 139 -26.38 22.43 16.40
C ASP A 139 -26.47 23.79 17.12
N GLY A 140 -27.67 24.36 17.20
CA GLY A 140 -27.98 25.57 17.94
C GLY A 140 -27.36 26.85 17.39
N VAL A 141 -26.87 26.88 16.15
CA VAL A 141 -26.18 28.06 15.58
C VAL A 141 -26.76 28.49 14.23
N ALA A 142 -26.58 29.76 13.91
CA ALA A 142 -26.74 30.29 12.56
C ALA A 142 -25.41 30.18 11.81
N HIS A 143 -25.47 29.84 10.54
CA HIS A 143 -24.33 29.67 9.65
C HIS A 143 -24.32 30.75 8.59
N SER A 144 -23.14 31.27 8.24
CA SER A 144 -22.97 32.20 7.13
C SER A 144 -23.35 31.53 5.81
N THR A 145 -24.05 32.23 4.93
CA THR A 145 -24.31 31.75 3.56
C THR A 145 -23.06 31.73 2.67
N THR A 146 -21.95 32.31 3.12
CA THR A 146 -20.70 32.43 2.37
C THR A 146 -19.50 32.01 3.21
N TYR A 147 -18.49 31.44 2.55
CA TYR A 147 -17.20 31.12 3.18
C TYR A 147 -16.21 32.26 2.98
N LYS A 148 -15.51 32.64 4.05
CA LYS A 148 -14.28 33.41 3.94
C LYS A 148 -13.14 32.52 3.45
N LYS A 149 -12.30 33.05 2.57
CA LYS A 149 -11.16 32.34 1.99
C LYS A 149 -9.86 32.96 2.43
N PHE A 150 -8.92 32.12 2.87
CA PHE A 150 -7.58 32.53 3.24
C PHE A 150 -6.58 31.66 2.48
N SER A 151 -5.73 32.29 1.68
CA SER A 151 -4.63 31.66 0.94
C SER A 151 -3.28 32.28 1.25
N ASP A 152 -3.27 33.49 1.82
CA ASP A 152 -2.06 34.24 2.14
C ASP A 152 -1.50 33.74 3.48
N TYR A 153 -0.20 33.46 3.49
CA TYR A 153 0.54 33.02 4.68
C TYR A 153 1.92 33.66 4.73
N THR A 154 2.48 33.70 5.93
CA THR A 154 3.92 33.94 6.12
C THR A 154 4.64 32.60 6.27
N GLN A 155 5.73 32.40 5.55
CA GLN A 155 6.51 31.15 5.62
C GLN A 155 7.74 31.34 6.51
N GLU A 156 7.89 30.45 7.49
CA GLU A 156 9.08 30.36 8.36
C GLU A 156 9.63 28.93 8.31
N GLY A 157 10.64 28.71 7.46
CA GLY A 157 11.17 27.36 7.22
C GLY A 157 10.10 26.43 6.63
N ASN A 158 9.77 25.36 7.35
CA ASN A 158 8.73 24.39 7.01
C ASN A 158 7.36 24.70 7.64
N LYS A 159 7.17 25.91 8.17
CA LYS A 159 5.91 26.36 8.75
C LYS A 159 5.25 27.42 7.88
N LEU A 160 3.94 27.31 7.70
CA LEU A 160 3.07 28.29 7.06
C LEU A 160 2.15 28.87 8.14
N ILE A 161 2.19 30.19 8.32
CA ILE A 161 1.45 30.90 9.37
C ILE A 161 0.33 31.72 8.72
N PHE A 162 -0.92 31.40 9.07
CA PHE A 162 -2.12 32.05 8.58
C PHE A 162 -2.73 32.93 9.68
N ASN A 163 -3.05 34.17 9.31
CA ASN A 163 -3.78 35.09 10.18
C ASN A 163 -5.26 35.09 9.78
N LEU A 164 -6.11 34.50 10.62
CA LEU A 164 -7.53 34.33 10.37
C LEU A 164 -8.34 35.32 11.21
N GLN A 165 -9.45 35.81 10.67
CA GLN A 165 -10.38 36.72 11.37
C GLN A 165 -11.81 36.16 11.29
N ASN A 166 -12.32 35.74 12.45
CA ASN A 166 -13.71 35.30 12.64
C ASN A 166 -14.54 36.43 13.25
N ASP A 167 -15.46 37.00 12.47
CA ASP A 167 -16.41 38.04 12.88
C ASP A 167 -17.72 37.46 13.43
N GLY A 168 -17.81 36.12 13.51
CA GLY A 168 -18.83 35.41 14.25
C GLY A 168 -18.74 35.63 15.76
N ASN A 169 -19.74 35.16 16.50
CA ASN A 169 -19.75 35.22 17.98
C ASN A 169 -19.57 33.84 18.65
N THR A 170 -19.27 32.81 17.85
CA THR A 170 -18.90 31.46 18.30
C THR A 170 -17.84 30.86 17.38
N ASN A 171 -17.31 29.70 17.76
CA ASN A 171 -16.24 29.04 17.02
C ASN A 171 -16.71 28.63 15.61
N ALA A 172 -15.88 28.92 14.61
CA ALA A 172 -16.03 28.43 13.26
C ALA A 172 -15.16 27.17 13.05
N TYR A 173 -15.54 26.31 12.11
CA TYR A 173 -14.81 25.08 11.82
C TYR A 173 -14.28 25.16 10.38
N PRO A 174 -12.94 25.17 10.19
CA PRO A 174 -12.39 25.41 8.87
C PRO A 174 -12.42 24.17 7.98
N ILE A 175 -12.39 24.40 6.67
CA ILE A 175 -12.05 23.40 5.66
C ILE A 175 -10.70 23.79 5.07
N ILE A 176 -9.71 22.91 5.22
CA ILE A 176 -8.33 23.17 4.80
C ILE A 176 -8.02 22.29 3.60
N LYS A 177 -7.75 22.91 2.46
CA LYS A 177 -7.34 22.23 1.23
C LYS A 177 -5.85 22.45 1.01
N ILE A 178 -5.13 21.37 0.78
CA ILE A 178 -3.67 21.36 0.65
C ILE A 178 -3.33 20.65 -0.64
N LYS A 179 -2.66 21.35 -1.56
CA LYS A 179 -2.13 20.77 -2.79
C LYS A 179 -0.61 20.76 -2.72
N HIS A 180 -0.04 19.56 -2.75
CA HIS A 180 1.39 19.35 -2.58
C HIS A 180 2.15 19.74 -3.85
N ASN A 181 3.26 20.46 -3.69
CA ASN A 181 4.14 20.88 -4.78
C ASN A 181 5.49 20.13 -4.78
N SER A 182 5.77 19.39 -3.71
CA SER A 182 6.93 18.49 -3.55
C SER A 182 6.51 17.31 -2.67
N GLU A 183 7.37 16.30 -2.55
CA GLU A 183 7.14 15.18 -1.64
C GLU A 183 6.98 15.64 -0.18
N ASN A 184 6.00 15.08 0.51
CA ASN A 184 5.70 15.38 1.90
C ASN A 184 5.23 14.12 2.65
N GLY A 185 5.71 13.94 3.88
CA GLY A 185 5.33 12.81 4.75
C GLY A 185 4.47 13.22 5.95
N TYR A 186 4.34 14.53 6.21
CA TYR A 186 3.72 15.05 7.42
C TYR A 186 2.94 16.34 7.16
N ILE A 187 1.75 16.44 7.77
CA ILE A 187 0.97 17.67 7.84
C ILE A 187 0.56 17.86 9.31
N GLY A 188 1.12 18.87 9.97
CA GLY A 188 0.69 19.31 11.31
C GLY A 188 -0.06 20.63 11.22
N ILE A 189 -1.15 20.78 11.96
CA ILE A 189 -1.98 21.99 12.02
C ILE A 189 -2.22 22.30 13.49
N ALA A 190 -1.99 23.54 13.91
CA ALA A 190 -2.20 23.94 15.30
C ALA A 190 -2.69 25.38 15.41
N ASN A 191 -3.50 25.63 16.43
CA ASN A 191 -3.85 26.96 16.92
C ASN A 191 -4.12 26.91 18.43
N GLU A 192 -4.69 27.98 19.01
CA GLU A 192 -5.02 28.04 20.44
C GLU A 192 -6.05 27.01 20.92
N THR A 193 -6.84 26.42 20.01
CA THR A 193 -7.89 25.45 20.36
C THR A 193 -7.42 24.00 20.35
N GLY A 194 -6.29 23.71 19.70
CA GLY A 194 -5.78 22.35 19.62
C GLY A 194 -4.72 22.14 18.54
N ALA A 195 -4.38 20.88 18.33
CA ALA A 195 -3.45 20.44 17.28
C ALA A 195 -4.00 19.19 16.57
N PHE A 196 -3.83 19.14 15.25
CA PHE A 196 -4.24 18.06 14.37
C PHE A 196 -3.05 17.65 13.49
N ALA A 197 -2.81 16.36 13.31
CA ALA A 197 -1.73 15.90 12.46
C ALA A 197 -2.09 14.67 11.61
N LEU A 198 -1.52 14.63 10.40
CA LEU A 198 -1.59 13.53 9.45
C LEU A 198 -0.18 13.09 9.05
N GLY A 199 0.02 11.77 8.95
CA GLY A 199 1.31 11.18 8.58
C GLY A 199 2.30 11.14 9.74
N SER A 200 3.59 11.05 9.44
CA SER A 200 4.65 10.88 10.44
C SER A 200 5.71 11.96 10.32
N SER A 201 5.99 12.67 11.41
CA SER A 201 7.08 13.66 11.46
C SER A 201 8.47 13.02 11.47
N GLU A 202 8.56 11.68 11.63
CA GLU A 202 9.79 10.89 11.77
C GLU A 202 10.12 10.01 10.55
N GLU A 203 9.52 10.24 9.39
CA GLU A 203 10.00 9.62 8.15
C GLU A 203 11.26 10.34 7.64
N GLU A 204 12.37 10.22 8.39
CA GLU A 204 13.70 10.22 7.77
C GLU A 204 13.85 8.90 7.01
N ASP A 205 13.67 9.00 5.70
CA ASP A 205 14.42 8.28 4.66
C ASP A 205 14.95 6.86 5.00
N GLY A 206 14.24 5.85 4.48
CA GLY A 206 14.75 4.54 4.05
C GLY A 206 15.59 3.71 5.03
N THR A 207 15.03 2.60 5.51
CA THR A 207 15.85 1.56 6.16
C THR A 207 16.66 0.79 5.11
N ILE A 208 17.95 0.56 5.38
CA ILE A 208 18.72 -0.45 4.65
C ILE A 208 18.10 -1.82 4.93
N VAL A 209 17.54 -2.45 3.91
CA VAL A 209 17.08 -3.84 3.98
C VAL A 209 18.07 -4.72 3.24
N HIS A 210 18.34 -5.90 3.80
CA HIS A 210 19.17 -6.90 3.15
C HIS A 210 18.27 -7.92 2.45
N ARG A 211 18.47 -8.12 1.15
CA ARG A 211 17.82 -9.23 0.41
C ARG A 211 18.83 -9.93 -0.48
N ASN A 212 18.47 -11.10 -0.98
CA ASN A 212 19.29 -11.78 -1.95
C ASN A 212 19.11 -11.16 -3.34
N GLU A 213 20.19 -11.03 -4.10
CA GLU A 213 20.14 -10.58 -5.49
C GLU A 213 20.57 -11.73 -6.41
N SER A 214 19.73 -12.07 -7.38
CA SER A 214 20.01 -13.10 -8.38
C SER A 214 21.02 -12.56 -9.40
N LEU A 215 22.22 -13.11 -9.42
CA LEU A 215 23.30 -12.71 -10.33
C LEU A 215 23.40 -13.59 -11.58
N PHE A 216 22.80 -14.79 -11.54
CA PHE A 216 22.60 -15.67 -12.69
C PHE A 216 21.44 -16.63 -12.43
N ASP A 217 20.42 -16.61 -13.29
CA ASP A 217 19.23 -17.46 -13.11
C ASP A 217 18.63 -17.85 -14.47
N TYR A 218 18.73 -19.13 -14.83
CA TYR A 218 17.94 -19.68 -15.96
C TYR A 218 16.78 -20.56 -15.49
N SER A 219 16.51 -20.64 -14.19
CA SER A 219 15.42 -21.45 -13.61
C SER A 219 14.03 -21.07 -14.14
N LYS A 220 13.91 -19.83 -14.64
CA LYS A 220 12.69 -19.26 -15.25
C LYS A 220 12.72 -19.25 -16.78
N ALA A 221 13.90 -19.36 -17.39
CA ALA A 221 14.07 -19.29 -18.84
C ALA A 221 15.29 -20.11 -19.30
N ILE A 222 15.09 -21.41 -19.54
CA ILE A 222 16.17 -22.35 -19.91
C ILE A 222 16.94 -21.96 -21.18
N ALA A 223 16.41 -21.04 -21.99
CA ALA A 223 17.14 -20.46 -23.12
C ALA A 223 18.46 -19.83 -22.74
N GLN A 224 18.48 -19.15 -21.60
CA GLN A 224 19.65 -18.46 -21.08
C GLN A 224 20.78 -19.44 -20.73
N ALA A 225 20.47 -20.72 -20.51
CA ALA A 225 21.46 -21.74 -20.19
C ALA A 225 22.45 -22.06 -21.32
N LEU A 226 22.25 -21.52 -22.53
CA LEU A 226 23.18 -21.65 -23.65
C LEU A 226 23.93 -20.35 -24.00
N GLU A 227 23.63 -19.22 -23.35
CA GLU A 227 24.25 -17.92 -23.65
C GLU A 227 25.70 -17.82 -23.13
N GLY A 228 26.07 -18.68 -22.17
CA GLY A 228 27.41 -18.74 -21.61
C GLY A 228 28.45 -19.21 -22.64
N ALA A 229 29.70 -18.81 -22.42
CA ALA A 229 30.81 -19.17 -23.30
C ALA A 229 31.00 -20.70 -23.34
N PRO A 230 30.99 -21.33 -24.54
CA PRO A 230 31.20 -22.76 -24.67
C PRO A 230 32.66 -23.13 -24.38
N ASN A 231 32.90 -24.24 -23.67
CA ASN A 231 34.20 -24.93 -23.66
C ASN A 231 35.41 -24.12 -23.14
N VAL A 232 35.17 -23.22 -22.18
CA VAL A 232 36.21 -22.44 -21.50
C VAL A 232 36.20 -22.63 -19.97
N ALA A 233 35.50 -23.65 -19.48
CA ALA A 233 35.35 -23.88 -18.05
C ALA A 233 36.65 -24.32 -17.36
N LYS A 234 36.82 -23.95 -16.09
CA LYS A 234 37.83 -24.55 -15.22
C LYS A 234 37.16 -25.52 -14.24
N LEU A 235 37.59 -26.78 -14.29
CA LEU A 235 37.03 -27.89 -13.53
C LEU A 235 38.11 -28.50 -12.63
N ASN A 236 37.73 -29.48 -11.80
CA ASN A 236 38.65 -30.24 -10.95
C ASN A 236 39.53 -31.25 -11.72
N TYR A 237 39.23 -31.59 -12.96
CA TYR A 237 40.10 -32.46 -13.76
C TYR A 237 40.98 -31.62 -14.68
N MET A 238 42.30 -31.85 -14.71
CA MET A 238 43.23 -31.12 -15.61
C MET A 238 44.12 -32.07 -16.42
N PRO A 239 44.19 -31.93 -17.77
CA PRO A 239 43.25 -31.20 -18.64
C PRO A 239 42.08 -32.11 -19.09
N PRO A 240 40.82 -31.65 -19.02
CA PRO A 240 39.72 -32.32 -19.70
C PRO A 240 39.79 -32.04 -21.21
N THR A 241 39.16 -32.89 -22.01
CA THR A 241 39.05 -32.71 -23.46
C THR A 241 37.71 -32.04 -23.79
N PHE A 242 37.76 -30.82 -24.33
CA PHE A 242 36.57 -30.07 -24.76
C PHE A 242 36.16 -30.42 -26.20
N ASP A 243 35.67 -31.65 -26.40
CA ASP A 243 35.22 -32.16 -27.71
C ASP A 243 33.71 -32.39 -27.79
N SER A 244 32.97 -31.77 -26.86
CA SER A 244 31.51 -31.79 -26.82
C SER A 244 30.96 -30.40 -26.52
N GLU A 245 29.65 -30.22 -26.65
CA GLU A 245 28.95 -29.01 -26.29
C GLU A 245 27.68 -29.31 -25.52
N LEU A 246 27.25 -28.38 -24.66
CA LEU A 246 25.92 -28.44 -24.06
C LEU A 246 24.89 -27.87 -25.03
N LYS A 247 23.71 -28.50 -25.08
CA LYS A 247 22.57 -28.06 -25.88
C LYS A 247 21.29 -28.11 -25.07
N ARG A 248 20.27 -27.41 -25.57
CA ARG A 248 18.90 -27.58 -25.09
C ARG A 248 18.30 -28.82 -25.75
N MET A 249 17.63 -29.64 -24.96
CA MET A 249 16.93 -30.82 -25.44
C MET A 249 15.56 -30.90 -24.77
N ARG A 250 14.52 -31.10 -25.59
CA ARG A 250 13.19 -31.45 -25.08
C ARG A 250 13.10 -32.96 -24.91
N LEU A 251 12.69 -33.39 -23.72
CA LEU A 251 12.43 -34.79 -23.39
C LEU A 251 11.04 -34.89 -22.78
N ASP A 252 10.11 -35.48 -23.51
CA ASP A 252 8.76 -35.74 -23.04
C ASP A 252 8.66 -37.15 -22.43
N ASN A 253 7.86 -37.29 -21.36
CA ASN A 253 7.57 -38.56 -20.70
C ASN A 253 8.81 -39.40 -20.33
N ILE A 254 9.78 -38.79 -19.63
CA ILE A 254 11.03 -39.44 -19.22
C ILE A 254 10.70 -40.73 -18.45
N LEU A 255 11.15 -41.87 -18.98
CA LEU A 255 10.96 -43.21 -18.42
C LEU A 255 9.50 -43.58 -18.10
N GLY A 256 8.52 -43.04 -18.85
CA GLY A 256 7.10 -43.33 -18.61
C GLY A 256 6.53 -42.66 -17.36
N SER A 257 7.21 -41.67 -16.80
CA SER A 257 6.81 -40.98 -15.56
C SER A 257 5.63 -40.02 -15.74
N GLY A 258 5.19 -39.76 -16.97
CA GLY A 258 4.26 -38.67 -17.29
C GLY A 258 4.86 -37.26 -17.14
N LYS A 259 6.16 -37.16 -16.77
CA LYS A 259 6.89 -35.91 -16.56
C LYS A 259 7.93 -35.71 -17.66
N GLY A 260 8.15 -34.47 -18.05
CA GLY A 260 9.09 -34.09 -19.10
C GLY A 260 9.18 -32.57 -19.22
N GLY A 261 10.05 -32.10 -20.11
CA GLY A 261 10.32 -30.68 -20.27
C GLY A 261 11.53 -30.40 -21.15
N GLU A 262 11.99 -29.17 -21.10
CA GLU A 262 13.27 -28.78 -21.69
C GLU A 262 14.38 -28.92 -20.63
N TYR A 263 15.54 -29.38 -21.07
CA TYR A 263 16.71 -29.61 -20.23
C TYR A 263 17.98 -29.16 -20.94
N VAL A 264 19.02 -28.83 -20.18
CA VAL A 264 20.39 -28.77 -20.70
C VAL A 264 20.98 -30.17 -20.67
N ALA A 265 21.45 -30.63 -21.83
CA ALA A 265 22.01 -31.94 -22.02
C ALA A 265 23.31 -31.86 -22.84
N ILE A 266 24.10 -32.92 -22.81
CA ILE A 266 25.26 -33.02 -23.70
C ILE A 266 24.80 -33.20 -25.16
N GLY A 267 25.50 -32.55 -26.08
CA GLY A 267 25.21 -32.57 -27.51
C GLY A 267 25.60 -33.87 -28.19
N ALA A 268 26.87 -34.25 -28.01
CA ALA A 268 27.48 -35.49 -28.48
C ALA A 268 28.46 -36.01 -27.41
N ARG A 269 28.77 -37.31 -27.39
CA ARG A 269 29.62 -37.92 -26.33
C ARG A 269 31.12 -37.56 -26.44
N GLY A 270 31.55 -36.88 -27.49
CA GLY A 270 32.97 -36.87 -27.91
C GLY A 270 33.35 -38.19 -28.60
N THR A 271 34.38 -38.18 -29.45
CA THR A 271 34.62 -39.25 -30.45
C THR A 271 35.70 -40.27 -30.10
N THR A 272 36.37 -40.17 -28.94
CA THR A 272 37.51 -41.06 -28.63
C THR A 272 37.40 -41.71 -27.25
N PRO A 273 37.40 -43.05 -27.13
CA PRO A 273 37.70 -43.72 -25.87
C PRO A 273 39.20 -43.55 -25.54
N GLY A 274 39.54 -42.80 -24.49
CA GLY A 274 40.92 -42.61 -24.04
C GLY A 274 40.93 -42.00 -22.63
N TYR A 275 41.98 -42.23 -21.82
CA TYR A 275 42.07 -42.09 -20.34
C TYR A 275 41.59 -40.79 -19.64
N GLY A 276 41.02 -39.79 -20.32
CA GLY A 276 40.51 -38.53 -19.74
C GLY A 276 38.99 -38.30 -19.74
N GLU A 277 38.58 -37.13 -19.23
CA GLU A 277 37.20 -36.64 -19.29
C GLU A 277 36.92 -35.94 -20.63
N HIS A 278 35.85 -36.34 -21.30
CA HIS A 278 35.33 -35.70 -22.52
C HIS A 278 34.10 -34.89 -22.15
N VAL A 279 34.15 -33.57 -22.35
CA VAL A 279 33.24 -32.65 -21.68
C VAL A 279 32.72 -31.56 -22.62
N GLY A 280 31.42 -31.25 -22.49
CA GLY A 280 30.84 -30.01 -22.99
C GLY A 280 30.55 -29.07 -21.83
N THR A 281 30.84 -27.78 -22.00
CA THR A 281 30.63 -26.80 -20.93
C THR A 281 29.97 -25.52 -21.40
N ARG A 282 29.36 -24.81 -20.44
CA ARG A 282 28.92 -23.42 -20.58
C ARG A 282 29.39 -22.63 -19.36
N THR A 283 30.07 -21.52 -19.61
CA THR A 283 30.64 -20.65 -18.57
C THR A 283 29.94 -19.30 -18.57
N PHE A 284 29.48 -18.88 -17.41
CA PHE A 284 28.77 -17.62 -17.23
C PHE A 284 29.55 -16.70 -16.31
N ILE A 285 29.52 -15.42 -16.63
CA ILE A 285 30.07 -14.37 -15.77
C ILE A 285 29.03 -14.10 -14.67
N ILE A 286 29.49 -14.07 -13.43
CA ILE A 286 28.74 -13.58 -12.28
C ILE A 286 29.00 -12.08 -12.20
N ASN A 287 27.99 -11.29 -12.57
CA ASN A 287 28.07 -9.83 -12.50
C ASN A 287 28.13 -9.35 -11.03
N PRO A 288 28.66 -8.14 -10.76
CA PRO A 288 28.53 -7.54 -9.44
C PRO A 288 27.03 -7.30 -9.10
N ASP A 289 26.74 -7.14 -7.81
CA ASP A 289 25.40 -6.78 -7.34
C ASP A 289 25.03 -5.32 -7.69
N SER A 290 23.83 -4.90 -7.29
CA SER A 290 23.34 -3.54 -7.54
C SER A 290 24.21 -2.43 -6.92
N ASN A 291 25.10 -2.76 -5.99
CA ASN A 291 26.04 -1.84 -5.35
C ASN A 291 27.46 -1.92 -5.96
N GLY A 292 27.65 -2.70 -7.04
CA GLY A 292 28.95 -2.88 -7.68
C GLY A 292 29.87 -3.88 -6.98
N GLU A 293 29.38 -4.63 -5.99
CA GLU A 293 30.18 -5.55 -5.21
C GLU A 293 29.97 -7.00 -5.63
N TYR A 294 31.06 -7.72 -5.84
CA TYR A 294 31.00 -9.17 -6.08
C TYR A 294 30.82 -9.98 -4.80
N THR A 295 30.43 -11.25 -4.96
CA THR A 295 29.97 -12.08 -3.85
C THR A 295 31.09 -12.78 -3.06
N LEU A 296 30.94 -12.76 -1.73
CA LEU A 296 31.60 -13.65 -0.75
C LEU A 296 30.58 -14.54 -0.03
N ASN A 297 29.30 -14.19 -0.15
CA ASN A 297 28.17 -14.83 0.54
C ASN A 297 27.12 -15.13 -0.53
N GLU A 298 26.92 -16.40 -0.84
CA GLU A 298 26.16 -16.82 -2.02
C GLU A 298 25.29 -18.03 -1.72
N HIS A 299 24.17 -18.06 -2.44
CA HIS A 299 23.27 -19.18 -2.48
C HIS A 299 23.20 -19.69 -3.91
N LEU A 300 23.68 -20.91 -4.11
CA LEU A 300 23.65 -21.60 -5.39
C LEU A 300 22.65 -22.75 -5.28
N TRP A 301 21.57 -22.69 -6.06
CA TRP A 301 20.51 -23.67 -6.10
C TRP A 301 20.34 -24.23 -7.51
N TRP A 302 20.15 -25.54 -7.63
CA TRP A 302 19.86 -26.15 -8.93
C TRP A 302 19.02 -27.42 -8.82
N GLN A 303 18.46 -27.81 -9.96
CA GLN A 303 17.80 -29.10 -10.16
C GLN A 303 18.48 -29.86 -11.27
N GLN A 304 18.71 -31.15 -11.04
CA GLN A 304 19.34 -32.05 -12.01
C GLN A 304 18.66 -33.42 -12.07
N ILE A 305 18.77 -34.09 -13.22
CA ILE A 305 18.39 -35.49 -13.37
C ILE A 305 19.65 -36.29 -13.69
N PHE A 306 19.83 -37.40 -12.98
CA PHE A 306 20.98 -38.28 -13.17
C PHE A 306 20.55 -39.76 -13.04
N ILE A 307 20.27 -40.40 -14.17
CA ILE A 307 19.70 -41.76 -14.25
C ILE A 307 20.36 -42.57 -15.37
N ALA A 308 20.90 -43.73 -15.00
CA ALA A 308 21.35 -44.79 -15.89
C ALA A 308 20.26 -45.87 -16.04
N THR A 309 20.06 -46.39 -17.26
CA THR A 309 19.14 -47.53 -17.50
C THR A 309 19.87 -48.85 -17.64
N ALA A 310 21.20 -48.81 -17.77
CA ALA A 310 22.07 -49.99 -17.82
C ALA A 310 23.34 -49.76 -16.99
N GLN A 311 23.90 -50.85 -16.46
CA GLN A 311 25.02 -50.80 -15.53
C GLN A 311 26.33 -50.33 -16.16
N ASP A 312 26.50 -50.53 -17.47
CA ASP A 312 27.71 -50.19 -18.23
C ASP A 312 27.70 -48.75 -18.79
N GLN A 313 26.74 -47.94 -18.37
CA GLN A 313 26.66 -46.52 -18.73
C GLN A 313 27.42 -45.67 -17.73
N LYS A 314 28.15 -44.67 -18.20
CA LYS A 314 28.93 -43.77 -17.34
C LYS A 314 28.77 -42.33 -17.77
N GLY A 315 29.13 -41.42 -16.88
CA GLY A 315 29.06 -40.00 -17.12
C GLY A 315 29.19 -39.19 -15.85
N PHE A 316 29.27 -37.88 -16.03
CA PHE A 316 29.30 -36.94 -14.93
C PHE A 316 28.59 -35.64 -15.27
N LEU A 317 28.18 -34.95 -14.22
CA LEU A 317 27.70 -33.57 -14.21
C LEU A 317 28.48 -32.81 -13.17
N LYS A 318 28.97 -31.63 -13.51
CA LYS A 318 29.70 -30.76 -12.59
C LYS A 318 29.17 -29.34 -12.65
N LEU A 319 29.15 -28.69 -11.50
CA LEU A 319 28.91 -27.27 -11.36
C LEU A 319 30.06 -26.70 -10.54
N CYS A 320 30.87 -25.83 -11.15
CA CYS A 320 32.09 -25.29 -10.56
C CYS A 320 32.05 -23.76 -10.56
N VAL A 321 32.78 -23.14 -9.63
CA VAL A 321 32.88 -21.69 -9.47
C VAL A 321 34.35 -21.27 -9.43
N THR A 322 34.70 -20.20 -10.16
CA THR A 322 36.05 -19.60 -10.15
C THR A 322 36.04 -18.16 -9.66
N GLY A 323 37.21 -17.73 -9.20
CA GLY A 323 37.47 -16.38 -8.68
C GLY A 323 38.00 -15.40 -9.72
N GLU A 324 38.52 -14.27 -9.20
CA GLU A 324 39.03 -13.12 -9.96
C GLU A 324 40.21 -13.42 -10.87
N ASN A 325 41.09 -14.32 -10.46
CA ASN A 325 42.25 -14.72 -11.25
C ASN A 325 41.97 -15.99 -12.07
N ASP A 326 40.69 -16.27 -12.32
CA ASP A 326 40.21 -17.55 -12.83
C ASP A 326 40.73 -18.75 -12.01
N GLU A 327 41.03 -18.58 -10.73
CA GLU A 327 41.39 -19.72 -9.89
C GLU A 327 40.14 -20.54 -9.57
N PHE A 328 40.29 -21.87 -9.49
CA PHE A 328 39.22 -22.73 -9.01
C PHE A 328 38.92 -22.41 -7.54
N LEU A 329 37.64 -22.27 -7.20
CA LEU A 329 37.20 -22.03 -5.81
C LEU A 329 36.57 -23.29 -5.23
N TYR A 330 35.41 -23.67 -5.76
CA TYR A 330 34.66 -24.83 -5.31
C TYR A 330 33.74 -25.36 -6.39
N GLY A 331 33.22 -26.57 -6.17
CA GLY A 331 32.28 -27.18 -7.06
C GLY A 331 31.67 -28.44 -6.48
N VAL A 332 30.74 -28.97 -7.26
CA VAL A 332 30.09 -30.25 -7.02
C VAL A 332 30.17 -31.09 -8.26
N GLU A 333 30.20 -32.41 -8.05
CA GLU A 333 30.10 -33.38 -9.12
C GLU A 333 29.09 -34.46 -8.76
N THR A 334 28.31 -34.87 -9.75
CA THR A 334 27.59 -36.14 -9.76
C THR A 334 28.29 -37.04 -10.75
N TYR A 335 28.88 -38.15 -10.31
CA TYR A 335 29.82 -38.91 -11.11
C TYR A 335 29.57 -40.40 -11.01
N LYS A 336 29.25 -41.03 -12.14
CA LYS A 336 29.25 -42.49 -12.28
C LYS A 336 30.50 -42.95 -13.04
N ARG A 337 31.51 -43.42 -12.29
CA ARG A 337 32.87 -43.74 -12.79
C ARG A 337 33.04 -45.17 -13.30
N LYS A 338 32.22 -46.11 -12.84
CA LYS A 338 32.40 -47.55 -13.06
C LYS A 338 31.10 -48.26 -13.44
N ASN A 339 31.23 -49.53 -13.84
CA ASN A 339 30.09 -50.40 -14.10
C ASN A 339 29.30 -50.66 -12.81
N GLY A 340 27.99 -50.87 -12.93
CA GLY A 340 27.03 -50.94 -11.82
C GLY A 340 26.11 -49.72 -11.81
N PHE A 341 25.40 -49.45 -10.71
CA PHE A 341 24.59 -48.22 -10.55
C PHE A 341 25.17 -47.25 -9.51
N GLU A 342 26.19 -47.68 -8.76
CA GLU A 342 26.86 -46.83 -7.76
C GLU A 342 27.40 -45.56 -8.41
N THR A 343 27.04 -44.44 -7.81
CA THR A 343 27.29 -43.09 -8.29
C THR A 343 27.62 -42.21 -7.10
N GLU A 344 28.53 -41.27 -7.32
CA GLU A 344 28.99 -40.34 -6.30
C GLU A 344 28.31 -38.98 -6.46
N TYR A 345 28.02 -38.32 -5.36
CA TYR A 345 27.79 -36.87 -5.30
C TYR A 345 28.85 -36.29 -4.38
N ASN A 346 29.76 -35.48 -4.92
CA ASN A 346 30.91 -34.97 -4.17
C ASN A 346 30.93 -33.45 -4.19
N PHE A 347 31.19 -32.84 -3.03
CA PHE A 347 31.56 -31.44 -2.91
C PHE A 347 33.07 -31.34 -2.74
N PHE A 348 33.69 -30.50 -3.57
CA PHE A 348 35.12 -30.26 -3.58
C PHE A 348 35.41 -28.76 -3.64
N ALA A 349 36.54 -28.39 -3.08
CA ALA A 349 36.99 -27.00 -3.04
C ALA A 349 38.50 -26.94 -3.09
N LEU A 350 39.02 -25.72 -3.25
CA LEU A 350 40.44 -25.39 -3.14
C LEU A 350 41.03 -26.07 -1.90
N ASP A 351 42.21 -26.68 -2.04
CA ASP A 351 42.88 -27.32 -0.91
C ASP A 351 43.39 -26.26 0.08
N ASP A 352 43.77 -26.68 1.28
CA ASP A 352 44.18 -25.78 2.38
C ASP A 352 45.47 -25.01 2.05
N ASP A 353 46.34 -25.58 1.20
CA ASP A 353 47.57 -24.94 0.72
C ASP A 353 47.30 -23.89 -0.39
N GLY A 354 46.03 -23.72 -0.80
CA GLY A 354 45.63 -22.79 -1.84
C GLY A 354 45.95 -23.25 -3.26
N VAL A 355 46.36 -24.51 -3.45
CA VAL A 355 46.74 -25.08 -4.74
C VAL A 355 45.94 -26.37 -5.01
N GLY A 356 45.43 -26.53 -6.22
CA GLY A 356 44.65 -27.72 -6.57
C GLY A 356 43.29 -27.76 -5.89
N TRP A 357 42.83 -28.95 -5.50
CA TRP A 357 41.52 -29.15 -4.89
C TRP A 357 41.49 -30.49 -4.15
N ARG A 358 40.54 -30.64 -3.23
CA ARG A 358 40.21 -31.92 -2.58
C ARG A 358 38.71 -32.06 -2.34
N PHE A 359 38.27 -33.30 -2.08
CA PHE A 359 36.91 -33.55 -1.64
C PHE A 359 36.74 -33.22 -0.16
N TYR A 360 35.71 -32.43 0.17
CA TYR A 360 35.34 -32.08 1.54
C TYR A 360 34.11 -32.86 2.01
N LYS A 361 33.23 -33.25 1.08
CA LYS A 361 32.13 -34.20 1.32
C LYS A 361 31.97 -35.12 0.12
N GLN A 362 31.74 -36.40 0.40
CA GLN A 362 31.49 -37.42 -0.59
C GLN A 362 30.28 -38.23 -0.15
N PHE A 363 29.38 -38.47 -1.09
CA PHE A 363 28.16 -39.23 -0.88
C PHE A 363 28.02 -40.26 -1.98
N THR A 364 27.39 -41.38 -1.68
CA THR A 364 27.13 -42.45 -2.64
C THR A 364 25.64 -42.74 -2.74
N PHE A 365 25.16 -42.99 -3.96
CA PHE A 365 23.79 -43.42 -4.24
C PHE A 365 23.75 -44.34 -5.46
N LEU A 366 22.60 -44.96 -5.73
CA LEU A 366 22.37 -45.74 -6.95
C LEU A 366 21.68 -44.85 -7.98
N ALA A 367 22.30 -44.60 -9.13
CA ALA A 367 21.72 -43.80 -10.21
C ALA A 367 20.73 -44.58 -11.09
N ASP A 368 20.03 -45.57 -10.54
CA ASP A 368 18.97 -46.28 -11.25
C ASP A 368 17.69 -45.42 -11.32
N ARG A 369 16.61 -45.99 -11.88
CA ARG A 369 15.31 -45.31 -11.99
C ARG A 369 14.47 -45.34 -10.70
N ASN A 370 14.98 -45.90 -9.61
CA ASN A 370 14.19 -46.11 -8.40
C ASN A 370 14.03 -44.83 -7.59
N TYR A 371 13.01 -44.80 -6.73
CA TYR A 371 12.73 -43.66 -5.85
C TYR A 371 13.88 -43.33 -4.89
N HIS A 372 14.74 -44.30 -4.56
CA HIS A 372 15.90 -44.08 -3.70
C HIS A 372 16.99 -43.22 -4.35
N ASN A 373 17.01 -43.13 -5.69
CA ASN A 373 17.89 -42.20 -6.40
C ASN A 373 17.41 -40.75 -6.14
N PRO A 374 18.21 -39.90 -5.48
CA PRO A 374 17.84 -38.51 -5.16
C PRO A 374 17.58 -37.65 -6.40
N PHE A 375 18.10 -38.05 -7.56
CA PHE A 375 17.96 -37.36 -8.85
C PHE A 375 16.99 -38.07 -9.81
N SER A 376 16.15 -38.97 -9.32
CA SER A 376 15.08 -39.60 -10.11
C SER A 376 13.88 -38.66 -10.31
N MET A 377 13.03 -38.98 -11.30
CA MET A 377 11.81 -38.23 -11.63
C MET A 377 10.77 -38.15 -10.50
N ASN A 378 10.90 -38.98 -9.46
CA ASN A 378 9.98 -39.05 -8.32
C ASN A 378 10.50 -38.35 -7.07
N ARG A 379 11.62 -37.60 -7.18
CA ARG A 379 12.22 -36.84 -6.09
C ARG A 379 12.21 -35.35 -6.40
N SER A 380 12.52 -34.54 -5.38
CA SER A 380 12.66 -33.08 -5.53
C SER A 380 13.76 -32.72 -6.53
N ARG A 381 14.83 -33.53 -6.61
CA ARG A 381 16.01 -33.33 -7.49
C ARG A 381 16.80 -32.04 -7.22
N ALA A 382 16.32 -31.22 -6.29
CA ALA A 382 16.92 -29.98 -5.88
C ALA A 382 18.10 -30.22 -4.94
N VAL A 383 19.12 -29.41 -5.13
CA VAL A 383 20.37 -29.38 -4.39
C VAL A 383 20.79 -27.91 -4.28
N GLU A 384 21.45 -27.57 -3.18
CA GLU A 384 21.83 -26.19 -2.90
C GLU A 384 23.09 -26.11 -2.07
N ILE A 385 23.80 -25.01 -2.23
CA ILE A 385 24.98 -24.63 -1.48
C ILE A 385 24.75 -23.22 -0.97
N PHE A 386 24.86 -23.05 0.33
CA PHE A 386 25.09 -21.74 0.94
C PHE A 386 26.57 -21.62 1.23
N ARG A 387 27.15 -20.49 0.87
CA ARG A 387 28.51 -20.13 1.25
C ARG A 387 28.47 -18.80 1.97
N GLU A 388 29.19 -18.72 3.09
CA GLU A 388 29.47 -17.50 3.84
C GLU A 388 30.99 -17.43 4.05
N GLU A 389 31.67 -16.65 3.22
CA GLU A 389 33.13 -16.62 3.08
C GLU A 389 33.79 -18.00 2.87
N ASP A 390 34.29 -18.60 3.95
CA ASP A 390 34.98 -19.89 4.00
C ASP A 390 34.08 -21.02 4.52
N LYS A 391 32.86 -20.73 4.96
CA LYS A 391 31.91 -21.72 5.47
C LYS A 391 30.90 -22.09 4.40
N PHE A 392 30.60 -23.38 4.31
CA PHE A 392 29.62 -23.92 3.39
C PHE A 392 28.59 -24.75 4.12
N ARG A 393 27.34 -24.66 3.65
CA ARG A 393 26.23 -25.54 4.01
C ARG A 393 25.66 -26.14 2.72
N ILE A 394 25.87 -27.43 2.52
CA ILE A 394 25.53 -28.17 1.30
C ILE A 394 24.30 -29.02 1.59
N TYR A 395 23.21 -28.79 0.89
CA TYR A 395 22.03 -29.66 0.95
C TYR A 395 22.17 -30.82 -0.03
N PHE A 396 22.02 -32.04 0.49
CA PHE A 396 21.92 -33.23 -0.35
C PHE A 396 20.97 -34.24 0.29
N ASN A 397 20.03 -34.75 -0.52
CA ASN A 397 19.17 -35.89 -0.18
C ASN A 397 18.46 -35.79 1.19
N GLY A 398 17.97 -34.59 1.54
CA GLY A 398 17.18 -34.36 2.76
C GLY A 398 17.98 -33.87 3.97
N ALA A 399 19.29 -33.62 3.84
CA ALA A 399 20.12 -33.12 4.93
C ALA A 399 21.06 -32.00 4.47
N HIS A 400 21.39 -31.11 5.41
CA HIS A 400 22.45 -30.11 5.25
C HIS A 400 23.75 -30.58 5.88
N HIS A 401 24.85 -30.42 5.15
CA HIS A 401 26.20 -30.78 5.56
C HIS A 401 27.08 -29.55 5.60
N HIS A 402 27.77 -29.34 6.71
CA HIS A 402 28.61 -28.17 6.93
C HIS A 402 30.08 -28.51 6.68
N VAL A 403 30.80 -27.60 6.03
CA VAL A 403 32.26 -27.65 5.85
C VAL A 403 32.86 -26.26 5.94
N THR A 404 34.13 -26.19 6.34
CA THR A 404 34.92 -24.96 6.32
C THR A 404 36.12 -25.17 5.41
N VAL A 405 36.37 -24.22 4.53
CA VAL A 405 37.43 -24.23 3.52
C VAL A 405 38.24 -22.93 3.69
N PRO A 406 39.19 -22.88 4.64
CA PRO A 406 39.87 -21.64 5.01
C PRO A 406 40.57 -20.93 3.85
N SER A 407 41.07 -21.69 2.87
CA SER A 407 41.75 -21.14 1.68
C SER A 407 40.84 -20.31 0.75
N LEU A 408 39.51 -20.37 0.95
CA LEU A 408 38.53 -19.57 0.22
C LEU A 408 38.17 -18.25 0.89
N LYS A 409 38.69 -17.97 2.09
CA LYS A 409 38.40 -16.73 2.80
C LYS A 409 38.82 -15.51 1.98
N GLY A 410 37.90 -14.56 1.81
CA GLY A 410 38.12 -13.35 1.01
C GLY A 410 38.17 -13.54 -0.52
N LYS A 411 38.02 -14.77 -1.04
CA LYS A 411 38.01 -15.03 -2.50
C LYS A 411 36.61 -14.83 -3.08
N LYS A 412 36.43 -13.76 -3.86
CA LYS A 412 35.14 -13.41 -4.48
C LYS A 412 34.85 -14.30 -5.70
N SER A 413 33.63 -14.79 -5.84
CA SER A 413 33.20 -15.56 -7.02
C SER A 413 33.04 -14.66 -8.26
N ARG A 414 33.36 -15.18 -9.44
CA ARG A 414 33.32 -14.44 -10.72
C ARG A 414 32.72 -15.20 -11.88
N LYS A 415 32.89 -16.52 -11.94
CA LYS A 415 32.30 -17.33 -13.00
C LYS A 415 31.70 -18.60 -12.43
N ILE A 416 30.61 -19.04 -13.06
CA ILE A 416 29.98 -20.33 -12.82
C ILE A 416 30.10 -21.18 -14.09
N HIS A 417 30.46 -22.44 -13.92
CA HIS A 417 30.72 -23.39 -14.99
C HIS A 417 29.77 -24.57 -14.87
N LEU A 418 28.97 -24.79 -15.91
CA LEU A 418 28.19 -26.02 -16.09
C LEU A 418 28.98 -26.95 -16.98
N ALA A 419 29.12 -28.21 -16.56
CA ALA A 419 29.88 -29.20 -17.30
C ALA A 419 29.21 -30.56 -17.26
N MET A 420 29.17 -31.24 -18.40
CA MET A 420 28.63 -32.59 -18.52
C MET A 420 29.50 -33.38 -19.48
N GLY A 421 29.74 -34.64 -19.16
CA GLY A 421 30.70 -35.41 -19.92
C GLY A 421 30.71 -36.89 -19.60
N THR A 422 31.55 -37.61 -20.34
CA THR A 422 31.83 -39.03 -20.11
C THR A 422 33.25 -39.21 -19.61
N CYS A 423 33.50 -40.33 -18.94
CA CYS A 423 34.83 -40.81 -18.66
C CYS A 423 35.31 -41.79 -19.74
N SER A 424 36.63 -41.91 -19.76
CA SER A 424 37.53 -42.48 -20.76
C SER A 424 37.32 -43.90 -21.25
N ASP A 425 36.72 -44.76 -20.44
CA ASP A 425 36.59 -46.19 -20.69
C ASP A 425 35.14 -46.60 -21.01
N SER A 426 34.20 -45.64 -21.08
CA SER A 426 32.79 -45.93 -21.32
C SER A 426 32.45 -45.94 -22.80
N SER A 427 31.96 -47.07 -23.30
CA SER A 427 31.34 -47.15 -24.62
C SER A 427 29.87 -46.67 -24.62
N LYS A 428 29.30 -46.35 -23.46
CA LYS A 428 27.89 -45.91 -23.31
C LYS A 428 27.75 -44.72 -22.36
N TYR A 429 27.09 -43.68 -22.85
CA TYR A 429 26.76 -42.51 -22.04
C TYR A 429 25.52 -42.80 -21.18
N ILE A 430 25.48 -42.24 -19.98
CA ILE A 430 24.30 -42.25 -19.11
C ILE A 430 23.08 -41.63 -19.82
N ASN A 431 21.91 -42.28 -19.74
CA ASN A 431 20.74 -41.86 -20.52
C ASN A 431 20.21 -40.47 -20.17
N TYR A 432 20.08 -40.20 -18.87
CA TYR A 432 19.56 -38.92 -18.39
C TYR A 432 20.61 -38.32 -17.47
N ASN A 433 21.45 -37.50 -18.06
CA ASN A 433 22.30 -36.56 -17.34
C ASN A 433 21.86 -35.19 -17.83
N LEU A 434 21.21 -34.42 -16.97
CA LEU A 434 20.46 -33.21 -17.34
C LEU A 434 20.56 -32.16 -16.24
N PHE A 435 20.79 -30.90 -16.62
CA PHE A 435 20.39 -29.77 -15.77
C PHE A 435 19.00 -29.29 -16.17
N GLU A 436 18.16 -29.03 -15.17
CA GLU A 436 16.82 -28.48 -15.37
C GLU A 436 16.79 -26.99 -15.06
N LYS A 437 17.35 -26.59 -13.91
CA LYS A 437 17.36 -25.21 -13.42
C LYS A 437 18.65 -24.93 -12.67
N VAL A 438 19.18 -23.71 -12.77
CA VAL A 438 20.23 -23.18 -11.89
C VAL A 438 19.89 -21.72 -11.57
N ASN A 439 20.09 -21.35 -10.32
CA ASN A 439 20.04 -20.00 -9.79
C ASN A 439 21.27 -19.78 -8.89
N PHE A 440 21.95 -18.67 -9.07
CA PHE A 440 23.04 -18.19 -8.25
C PHE A 440 22.72 -16.78 -7.75
N GLU A 441 22.65 -16.64 -6.43
CA GLU A 441 22.30 -15.41 -5.73
C GLU A 441 23.46 -14.94 -4.84
N LYS A 442 23.69 -13.63 -4.78
CA LYS A 442 24.44 -13.03 -3.68
C LYS A 442 23.50 -12.79 -2.50
N MET A 443 23.89 -13.25 -1.32
CA MET A 443 23.11 -13.11 -0.10
C MET A 443 23.42 -11.80 0.63
N GLY A 444 22.40 -11.22 1.26
CA GLY A 444 22.58 -10.09 2.16
C GLY A 444 22.92 -8.75 1.48
N VAL A 445 22.56 -8.58 0.20
CA VAL A 445 22.79 -7.33 -0.54
C VAL A 445 21.96 -6.22 0.09
N SER A 446 22.62 -5.14 0.46
CA SER A 446 21.98 -3.93 0.99
C SER A 446 21.21 -3.24 -0.13
N HIS A 447 19.91 -3.03 0.06
CA HIS A 447 19.13 -2.13 -0.79
C HIS A 447 18.60 -0.98 0.05
N TYR A 448 18.63 0.20 -0.55
CA TYR A 448 17.92 1.34 -0.04
C TYR A 448 16.43 1.12 -0.32
N ASN A 449 15.65 0.84 0.72
CA ASN A 449 14.20 0.70 0.58
C ASN A 449 13.59 2.10 0.65
N ASN A 450 13.41 2.74 -0.50
CA ASN A 450 12.72 4.02 -0.57
C ASN A 450 11.23 3.79 -0.30
N ILE A 451 10.78 4.09 0.92
CA ILE A 451 9.35 4.20 1.22
C ILE A 451 8.91 5.47 0.50
N VAL A 452 8.09 5.33 -0.54
CA VAL A 452 7.50 6.49 -1.23
C VAL A 452 6.79 7.35 -0.19
N ASN A 453 7.28 8.58 -0.01
CA ASN A 453 6.67 9.55 0.89
C ASN A 453 5.17 9.64 0.61
N LYS A 454 4.37 9.69 1.67
CA LYS A 454 2.92 9.53 1.59
C LYS A 454 2.23 10.45 0.59
N TYR A 455 2.64 11.71 0.52
CA TYR A 455 2.09 12.69 -0.40
C TYR A 455 3.12 13.03 -1.48
N GLN A 456 2.71 12.88 -2.74
CA GLN A 456 3.50 13.17 -3.92
C GLN A 456 3.14 14.54 -4.51
N PRO A 457 4.02 15.14 -5.35
CA PRO A 457 3.69 16.37 -6.05
C PRO A 457 2.38 16.23 -6.85
N GLY A 458 1.45 17.15 -6.65
CA GLY A 458 0.12 17.15 -7.26
C GLY A 458 -0.98 16.51 -6.41
N ASP A 459 -0.65 15.78 -5.34
CA ASP A 459 -1.65 15.19 -4.45
C ASP A 459 -2.42 16.27 -3.66
N GLU A 460 -3.73 16.09 -3.56
CA GLU A 460 -4.64 16.98 -2.84
C GLU A 460 -5.16 16.32 -1.56
N VAL A 461 -5.09 17.07 -0.46
CA VAL A 461 -5.61 16.69 0.85
C VAL A 461 -6.64 17.71 1.29
N VAL A 462 -7.84 17.25 1.67
CA VAL A 462 -8.92 18.10 2.18
C VAL A 462 -9.29 17.65 3.59
N ILE A 463 -9.03 18.52 4.56
CA ILE A 463 -9.38 18.31 5.97
C ILE A 463 -10.61 19.18 6.24
N ASN A 464 -11.73 18.56 6.61
CA ASN A 464 -12.98 19.24 6.89
C ASN A 464 -13.37 19.04 8.37
N PHE A 465 -13.21 20.10 9.17
CA PHE A 465 -13.57 20.08 10.59
C PHE A 465 -15.07 20.35 10.85
N GLU A 466 -15.88 20.62 9.82
CA GLU A 466 -17.33 20.76 9.98
C GLU A 466 -18.03 19.39 10.11
N ASN A 467 -17.43 18.36 9.54
CA ASN A 467 -17.97 17.00 9.53
C ASN A 467 -16.91 15.93 9.87
N ASP A 468 -15.75 16.36 10.37
CA ASP A 468 -14.64 15.52 10.83
C ASP A 468 -14.13 14.51 9.77
N THR A 469 -14.03 14.95 8.51
CA THR A 469 -13.55 14.11 7.40
C THR A 469 -12.19 14.55 6.87
N VAL A 470 -11.39 13.57 6.45
CA VAL A 470 -10.12 13.79 5.75
C VAL A 470 -10.18 13.03 4.43
N LYS A 471 -10.08 13.76 3.32
CA LYS A 471 -10.03 13.20 1.97
C LYS A 471 -8.62 13.30 1.41
N THR A 472 -8.11 12.18 0.94
CA THR A 472 -6.84 12.08 0.22
C THR A 472 -7.07 11.34 -1.12
N LYS A 473 -6.00 11.10 -1.89
CA LYS A 473 -6.04 10.28 -3.11
C LYS A 473 -6.60 8.88 -2.87
N ASP A 474 -6.28 8.30 -1.70
CA ASP A 474 -6.89 7.07 -1.21
C ASP A 474 -8.17 7.44 -0.44
N LEU A 475 -9.29 6.78 -0.74
CA LEU A 475 -10.60 7.06 -0.17
C LEU A 475 -10.62 6.85 1.36
N ASP A 476 -11.03 7.88 2.11
CA ASP A 476 -11.25 7.97 3.57
C ASP A 476 -10.08 7.56 4.48
N SER A 477 -9.18 8.52 4.72
CA SER A 477 -7.92 8.36 5.45
C SER A 477 -7.99 8.75 6.93
N ILE A 478 -9.13 8.53 7.59
CA ILE A 478 -9.26 8.76 9.05
C ILE A 478 -8.25 7.91 9.85
N GLN A 479 -7.83 6.75 9.31
CA GLN A 479 -6.84 5.86 9.93
C GLN A 479 -5.43 6.46 10.02
N ASP A 480 -5.18 7.56 9.32
CA ASP A 480 -3.87 8.22 9.23
C ASP A 480 -3.70 9.42 10.16
N MET A 481 -4.73 9.68 10.97
CA MET A 481 -4.70 10.69 12.01
C MET A 481 -3.75 10.25 13.12
N VAL A 482 -2.79 11.11 13.45
CA VAL A 482 -1.85 10.83 14.55
C VAL A 482 -2.62 10.73 15.87
N LEU A 483 -2.29 9.69 16.65
CA LEU A 483 -2.88 9.44 17.97
C LEU A 483 -2.74 10.69 18.86
N GLY A 484 -3.86 11.25 19.31
CA GLY A 484 -3.89 12.47 20.13
C GLY A 484 -4.29 13.75 19.38
N SER A 485 -4.55 13.68 18.07
CA SER A 485 -5.10 14.81 17.30
C SER A 485 -6.46 15.26 17.83
N GLN A 486 -6.66 16.57 17.88
CA GLN A 486 -7.91 17.23 18.29
C GLN A 486 -8.50 17.99 17.11
N LEU A 487 -9.82 18.13 17.09
CA LEU A 487 -10.50 18.96 16.11
C LEU A 487 -10.09 20.43 16.30
N ILE A 488 -9.75 21.09 15.20
CA ILE A 488 -9.39 22.50 15.20
C ILE A 488 -10.66 23.33 14.99
N SER A 489 -10.81 24.38 15.80
CA SER A 489 -11.82 25.41 15.60
C SER A 489 -11.19 26.80 15.63
N ILE A 490 -11.83 27.80 15.01
CA ILE A 490 -11.36 29.18 14.98
C ILE A 490 -12.26 30.01 15.91
N PRO A 491 -11.78 30.42 17.10
CA PRO A 491 -12.56 31.25 18.01
C PRO A 491 -12.93 32.61 17.42
N PRO A 492 -13.92 33.33 17.99
CA PRO A 492 -14.21 34.71 17.60
C PRO A 492 -12.98 35.63 17.74
N GLY A 493 -12.76 36.48 16.75
CA GLY A 493 -11.64 37.42 16.71
C GLY A 493 -10.49 36.96 15.82
N LYS A 494 -9.27 37.41 16.18
CA LYS A 494 -8.04 37.10 15.45
C LYS A 494 -7.44 35.80 15.96
N THR A 495 -7.14 34.88 15.06
CA THR A 495 -6.50 33.60 15.38
C THR A 495 -5.33 33.37 14.44
N GLU A 496 -4.19 32.99 15.01
CA GLU A 496 -3.06 32.47 14.25
C GLU A 496 -3.21 30.95 14.09
N LEU A 497 -3.17 30.46 12.85
CA LEU A 497 -3.16 29.04 12.54
C LEU A 497 -1.84 28.69 11.88
N VAL A 498 -1.12 27.73 12.45
CA VAL A 498 0.17 27.28 11.97
C VAL A 498 0.01 25.92 11.31
N MET A 499 0.45 25.80 10.06
CA MET A 499 0.61 24.54 9.35
C MET A 499 2.10 24.20 9.25
N GLN A 500 2.48 22.97 9.54
CA GLN A 500 3.83 22.46 9.43
C GLN A 500 3.88 21.31 8.43
N VAL A 501 4.82 21.38 7.49
CA VAL A 501 5.12 20.30 6.53
C VAL A 501 6.42 19.57 6.91
N SER A 502 6.72 18.44 6.26
CA SER A 502 7.99 17.73 6.44
C SER A 502 9.20 18.65 6.22
N LYS A 503 10.26 18.45 7.02
CA LYS A 503 11.51 19.24 6.91
C LYS A 503 12.21 19.08 5.54
N PHE A 504 12.00 17.95 4.88
CA PHE A 504 12.56 17.63 3.56
C PHE A 504 11.68 18.11 2.39
N SER A 505 10.50 18.67 2.65
CA SER A 505 9.63 19.24 1.63
C SER A 505 10.38 20.37 0.91
N GLN A 506 10.64 20.21 -0.39
CA GLN A 506 11.46 21.14 -1.18
C GLN A 506 10.72 22.43 -1.54
N SER A 507 9.38 22.40 -1.57
CA SER A 507 8.52 23.52 -1.92
C SER A 507 7.28 23.55 -1.03
N ALA A 508 6.81 24.75 -0.68
CA ALA A 508 5.60 24.92 0.10
C ALA A 508 4.35 24.49 -0.71
N PRO A 509 3.37 23.82 -0.09
CA PRO A 509 2.12 23.48 -0.76
C PRO A 509 1.27 24.73 -1.03
N ASN A 510 0.32 24.61 -1.97
CA ASN A 510 -0.77 25.57 -2.10
C ASN A 510 -1.86 25.23 -1.10
N VAL A 511 -2.19 26.17 -0.21
CA VAL A 511 -3.18 25.97 0.85
C VAL A 511 -4.33 26.96 0.69
N GLU A 512 -5.56 26.47 0.75
CA GLU A 512 -6.79 27.28 0.83
C GLU A 512 -7.54 26.88 2.10
N ILE A 513 -7.72 27.84 3.02
CA ILE A 513 -8.56 27.69 4.21
C ILE A 513 -9.90 28.36 3.93
N LEU A 514 -10.97 27.60 4.02
CA LEU A 514 -12.34 28.08 3.96
C LEU A 514 -12.91 28.11 5.37
N MET A 515 -13.55 29.20 5.76
CA MET A 515 -14.18 29.34 7.06
C MET A 515 -15.62 29.84 6.91
N GLU A 516 -16.57 29.07 7.44
CA GLU A 516 -17.96 29.50 7.59
C GLU A 516 -18.16 30.09 8.98
N GLU A 517 -18.48 31.39 9.04
CA GLU A 517 -18.75 32.07 10.29
C GLU A 517 -20.08 31.63 10.90
N ARG A 518 -20.15 31.65 12.22
CA ARG A 518 -21.29 31.14 12.98
C ARG A 518 -21.74 32.12 14.06
N TRP A 519 -23.04 32.09 14.39
CA TRP A 519 -23.65 32.93 15.43
C TRP A 519 -24.58 32.12 16.36
N LEU A 520 -24.55 32.43 17.66
CA LEU A 520 -25.44 31.90 18.72
C LEU A 520 -26.81 32.56 18.77
#